data_AF-A0A0M3G8F6-F1
#
_entry.id   AF-A0A0M3G8F6-F1
#
_cell.length_a   1.000
_cell.length_b   1.000
_cell.length_c   1.000
_cell.angle_alpha   90.00
_cell.angle_beta   90.00
_cell.angle_gamma   90.00
#
_symmetry.space_group_name_H-M   'P 1'
#
loop_
_entity.id
_entity.type
_entity.pdbx_description
1 polymer ?
#
loop_
_entity_poly.entity_id
_entity_poly.type
_entity_poly.pdbx_seq_one_letter_code
_entity_poly.pdbx_strand_id
1 'polypeptide(L)'
;EAAKAEAAAKEAEAAAKAEAAAKEAEAAAKEAEAAKEAEAPKPAASSYDDLKKLFYLPVVDGKSSDLVNATYKGKVFAKVKLSNTDEERFARTTIGEDGDVTLNVQKDSSDKFKMSGTIDSTTVGTISFVPKEIIKNKVNGGHVDFGDEASGSYSATISKDGSDIVGRVNYIFDPDSGMYPTVAGKDGEIKYLFDYEAFFDATKQLK
;
A
#
# COMPACT_ATOMS: atom_id res chain seq x y z
N GLU A 1 36.79 -33.42 -54.18
CA GLU A 1 36.85 -33.38 -52.71
C GLU A 1 36.16 -32.15 -52.07
N ALA A 2 35.32 -31.38 -52.79
CA ALA A 2 34.69 -30.16 -52.24
C ALA A 2 33.25 -30.35 -51.71
N ALA A 3 32.49 -31.32 -52.26
CA ALA A 3 31.06 -31.47 -51.93
C ALA A 3 30.78 -32.08 -50.54
N LYS A 4 31.77 -32.73 -49.92
CA LYS A 4 31.60 -33.40 -48.62
C LYS A 4 31.81 -32.46 -47.41
N ALA A 5 32.53 -31.35 -47.62
CA ALA A 5 32.79 -30.35 -46.60
C ALA A 5 31.59 -29.38 -46.43
N GLU A 6 30.86 -29.10 -47.50
CA GLU A 6 29.72 -28.17 -47.48
C GLU A 6 28.47 -28.78 -46.81
N ALA A 7 28.30 -30.10 -46.88
CA ALA A 7 27.22 -30.81 -46.19
C ALA A 7 27.41 -30.82 -44.67
N ALA A 8 28.65 -31.00 -44.19
CA ALA A 8 28.96 -31.01 -42.77
C ALA A 8 28.80 -29.61 -42.11
N ALA A 9 29.05 -28.54 -42.85
CA ALA A 9 28.86 -27.17 -42.36
C ALA A 9 27.37 -26.81 -42.16
N LYS A 10 26.48 -27.28 -43.04
CA LYS A 10 25.03 -27.03 -42.92
C LYS A 10 24.37 -27.81 -41.78
N GLU A 11 24.85 -29.01 -41.46
CA GLU A 11 24.37 -29.78 -40.31
C GLU A 11 24.77 -29.15 -38.97
N ALA A 12 25.97 -28.57 -38.88
CA ALA A 12 26.43 -27.88 -37.68
C ALA A 12 25.66 -26.58 -37.40
N GLU A 13 25.29 -25.83 -38.44
CA GLU A 13 24.49 -24.60 -38.31
C GLU A 13 23.03 -24.88 -37.91
N ALA A 14 22.45 -25.99 -38.40
CA ALA A 14 21.11 -26.42 -38.01
C ALA A 14 21.03 -26.87 -36.54
N ALA A 15 22.07 -27.55 -36.04
CA ALA A 15 22.16 -27.96 -34.63
C ALA A 15 22.29 -26.75 -33.68
N ALA A 16 23.10 -25.74 -34.05
CA ALA A 16 23.27 -24.53 -33.26
C ALA A 16 21.98 -23.68 -33.15
N LYS A 17 21.18 -23.64 -34.22
CA LYS A 17 19.88 -22.93 -34.22
C LYS A 17 18.81 -23.63 -33.37
N ALA A 18 18.81 -24.96 -33.33
CA ALA A 18 17.88 -25.73 -32.51
C ALA A 18 18.19 -25.58 -31.01
N GLU A 19 19.47 -25.52 -30.62
CA GLU A 19 19.87 -25.32 -29.22
C GLU A 19 19.59 -23.89 -28.72
N ALA A 20 19.73 -22.88 -29.59
CA ALA A 20 19.37 -21.50 -29.27
C ALA A 20 17.85 -21.33 -29.06
N ALA A 21 17.03 -21.95 -29.91
CA ALA A 21 15.57 -21.91 -29.78
C ALA A 21 15.06 -22.66 -28.54
N ALA A 22 15.73 -23.75 -28.14
CA ALA A 22 15.42 -24.47 -26.90
C ALA A 22 15.76 -23.64 -25.65
N LYS A 23 16.87 -22.89 -25.66
CA LYS A 23 17.25 -21.99 -24.56
C LYS A 23 16.35 -20.77 -24.44
N GLU A 24 15.88 -20.19 -25.55
CA GLU A 24 14.87 -19.12 -25.51
C GLU A 24 13.50 -19.62 -25.02
N ALA A 25 13.08 -20.83 -25.39
CA ALA A 25 11.84 -21.43 -24.90
C ALA A 25 11.90 -21.75 -23.39
N GLU A 26 13.05 -22.19 -22.87
CA GLU A 26 13.24 -22.43 -21.44
C GLU A 26 13.34 -21.13 -20.63
N ALA A 27 13.94 -20.07 -21.20
CA ALA A 27 13.96 -18.74 -20.59
C ALA A 27 12.56 -18.10 -20.55
N ALA A 28 11.77 -18.23 -21.63
CA ALA A 28 10.38 -17.77 -21.68
C ALA A 28 9.46 -18.56 -20.75
N ALA A 29 9.70 -19.87 -20.58
CA ALA A 29 8.98 -20.68 -19.60
C ALA A 29 9.31 -20.28 -18.16
N LYS A 30 10.58 -19.96 -17.86
CA LYS A 30 11.01 -19.47 -16.54
C LYS A 30 10.51 -18.04 -16.23
N GLU A 31 10.43 -17.15 -17.22
CA GLU A 31 9.79 -15.84 -17.04
C GLU A 31 8.26 -15.95 -16.87
N ALA A 32 7.60 -16.87 -17.57
CA ALA A 32 6.17 -17.12 -17.40
C ALA A 32 5.83 -17.80 -16.06
N GLU A 33 6.72 -18.63 -15.53
CA GLU A 33 6.58 -19.25 -14.21
C GLU A 33 6.86 -18.25 -13.08
N ALA A 34 7.87 -17.38 -13.23
CA ALA A 34 8.15 -16.28 -12.31
C ALA A 34 7.06 -15.19 -12.33
N ALA A 35 6.38 -14.98 -13.46
CA ALA A 35 5.21 -14.11 -13.54
C ALA A 35 3.98 -14.71 -12.83
N LYS A 36 3.84 -16.04 -12.81
CA LYS A 36 2.78 -16.73 -12.06
C LYS A 36 3.04 -16.81 -10.56
N GLU A 37 4.30 -16.88 -10.12
CA GLU A 37 4.64 -16.83 -8.69
C GLU A 37 4.49 -15.43 -8.07
N ALA A 38 4.47 -14.37 -8.89
CA ALA A 38 4.13 -13.02 -8.44
C ALA A 38 2.61 -12.78 -8.29
N GLU A 39 1.78 -13.70 -8.76
CA GLU A 39 0.31 -13.61 -8.75
C GLU A 39 -0.31 -14.63 -7.78
N ALA A 40 0.42 -15.01 -6.72
CA ALA A 40 -0.26 -15.57 -5.56
C ALA A 40 -1.20 -14.48 -5.03
N PRO A 41 -2.54 -14.69 -5.00
CA PRO A 41 -3.46 -13.72 -4.46
C PRO A 41 -3.02 -13.45 -3.03
N LYS A 42 -2.62 -12.21 -2.77
CA LYS A 42 -2.37 -11.73 -1.42
C LYS A 42 -3.58 -12.17 -0.59
N PRO A 43 -3.42 -12.92 0.51
CA PRO A 43 -4.54 -13.14 1.40
C PRO A 43 -5.01 -11.75 1.83
N ALA A 44 -6.27 -11.40 1.53
CA ALA A 44 -6.87 -10.17 2.02
C ALA A 44 -6.65 -10.14 3.53
N ALA A 45 -5.87 -9.18 3.99
CA ALA A 45 -5.45 -9.19 5.37
C ALA A 45 -6.69 -8.96 6.24
N SER A 46 -7.01 -9.94 7.07
CA SER A 46 -8.30 -10.00 7.76
C SER A 46 -8.23 -9.40 9.17
N SER A 47 -7.07 -8.86 9.55
CA SER A 47 -6.78 -8.40 10.91
C SER A 47 -5.70 -7.32 10.96
N TYR A 48 -5.67 -6.60 12.09
CA TYR A 48 -4.64 -5.61 12.40
C TYR A 48 -3.21 -6.21 12.36
N ASP A 49 -2.99 -7.39 12.94
CA ASP A 49 -1.66 -8.01 13.00
C ASP A 49 -1.15 -8.49 11.64
N ASP A 50 -2.06 -8.97 10.77
CA ASP A 50 -1.69 -9.38 9.41
C ASP A 50 -1.27 -8.18 8.57
N LEU A 51 -2.06 -7.09 8.60
CA LEU A 51 -1.71 -5.85 7.91
C LEU A 51 -0.43 -5.23 8.44
N LYS A 52 -0.24 -5.24 9.76
CA LYS A 52 1.00 -4.77 10.39
C LYS A 52 2.21 -5.54 9.87
N LYS A 53 2.14 -6.88 9.85
CA LYS A 53 3.22 -7.71 9.28
C LYS A 53 3.46 -7.35 7.82
N LEU A 54 2.41 -7.27 7.01
CA LEU A 54 2.49 -6.92 5.59
C LEU A 54 3.15 -5.56 5.35
N PHE A 55 2.85 -4.56 6.17
CA PHE A 55 3.44 -3.22 6.05
C PHE A 55 4.95 -3.21 6.28
N TYR A 56 5.46 -4.06 7.19
CA TYR A 56 6.88 -4.15 7.50
C TYR A 56 7.66 -5.14 6.64
N LEU A 57 7.01 -5.86 5.73
CA LEU A 57 7.72 -6.74 4.80
C LEU A 57 8.61 -5.91 3.85
N PRO A 58 9.79 -6.44 3.49
CA PRO A 58 10.60 -5.81 2.46
C PRO A 58 9.83 -5.83 1.14
N VAL A 59 9.60 -4.65 0.57
CA VAL A 59 8.94 -4.51 -0.73
C VAL A 59 9.95 -4.07 -1.78
N VAL A 60 9.89 -4.69 -2.95
CA VAL A 60 10.67 -4.28 -4.13
C VAL A 60 10.29 -2.85 -4.50
N ASP A 61 11.29 -1.98 -4.61
CA ASP A 61 11.07 -0.60 -5.04
C ASP A 61 10.53 -0.59 -6.49
N GLY A 62 9.36 0.03 -6.68
CA GLY A 62 8.78 0.32 -7.99
C GLY A 62 9.26 1.68 -8.53
N LYS A 63 9.00 1.97 -9.81
CA LYS A 63 9.30 3.29 -10.38
C LYS A 63 8.05 4.15 -10.41
N SER A 64 8.18 5.43 -10.10
CA SER A 64 7.06 6.38 -10.17
C SER A 64 6.56 6.60 -11.61
N SER A 65 7.40 6.31 -12.61
CA SER A 65 7.03 6.36 -14.03
C SER A 65 5.98 5.34 -14.44
N ASP A 66 5.85 4.24 -13.68
CA ASP A 66 4.91 3.15 -13.96
C ASP A 66 3.52 3.43 -13.36
N LEU A 67 3.39 4.51 -12.57
CA LEU A 67 2.14 4.90 -11.93
C LEU A 67 1.18 5.52 -12.95
N VAL A 68 -0.11 5.35 -12.68
CA VAL A 68 -1.21 5.92 -13.45
C VAL A 68 -2.26 6.50 -12.51
N ASN A 69 -3.08 7.41 -13.02
CA ASN A 69 -4.20 7.95 -12.27
C ASN A 69 -5.18 6.82 -11.90
N ALA A 70 -5.36 6.59 -10.61
CA ALA A 70 -6.12 5.46 -10.10
C ALA A 70 -6.72 5.76 -8.73
N THR A 71 -7.84 5.10 -8.44
CA THR A 71 -8.47 5.07 -7.13
C THR A 71 -8.31 3.67 -6.54
N TYR A 72 -8.04 3.60 -5.26
CA TYR A 72 -7.87 2.35 -4.51
C TYR A 72 -8.86 2.34 -3.34
N LYS A 73 -9.43 1.18 -3.05
CA LYS A 73 -10.35 1.01 -1.91
C LYS A 73 -10.01 -0.24 -1.12
N GLY A 74 -10.26 -0.21 0.18
CA GLY A 74 -10.11 -1.40 1.02
C GLY A 74 -10.49 -1.17 2.45
N LYS A 75 -10.09 -2.09 3.31
CA LYS A 75 -10.47 -2.14 4.73
C LYS A 75 -9.37 -1.57 5.61
N VAL A 76 -9.79 -0.99 6.73
CA VAL A 76 -8.90 -0.44 7.76
C VAL A 76 -9.04 -1.27 9.01
N PHE A 77 -7.92 -1.57 9.65
CA PHE A 77 -7.90 -2.15 10.98
C PHE A 77 -7.06 -1.27 11.90
N ALA A 78 -7.64 -0.88 13.03
CA ALA A 78 -7.04 0.08 13.93
C ALA A 78 -6.91 -0.47 15.35
N LYS A 79 -5.84 -0.03 16.01
CA LYS A 79 -5.68 -0.02 17.46
C LYS A 79 -5.97 1.41 17.93
N VAL A 80 -7.02 1.57 18.73
CA VAL A 80 -7.53 2.89 19.12
C VAL A 80 -7.65 2.96 20.62
N LYS A 81 -7.25 4.09 21.23
CA LYS A 81 -7.38 4.36 22.66
C LYS A 81 -8.23 5.60 22.90
N LEU A 82 -9.43 5.38 23.45
CA LEU A 82 -10.45 6.43 23.66
C LEU A 82 -10.92 6.48 25.12
N SER A 83 -11.36 7.64 25.58
CA SER A 83 -12.04 7.82 26.87
C SER A 83 -13.17 8.85 26.78
N ASN A 84 -14.11 8.78 27.71
CA ASN A 84 -15.16 9.79 27.88
C ASN A 84 -14.68 10.96 28.76
N THR A 85 -13.47 10.88 29.30
CA THR A 85 -12.80 11.93 30.08
C THR A 85 -11.39 12.17 29.54
N ASP A 86 -10.81 13.33 29.84
CA ASP A 86 -9.43 13.71 29.50
C ASP A 86 -8.36 12.96 30.31
N GLU A 87 -8.77 12.08 31.22
CA GLU A 87 -7.89 11.26 32.04
C GLU A 87 -7.56 9.92 31.36
N GLU A 88 -6.33 9.79 30.85
CA GLU A 88 -5.84 8.62 30.11
C GLU A 88 -6.02 7.28 30.87
N ARG A 89 -5.99 7.29 32.21
CA ARG A 89 -6.17 6.10 33.05
C ARG A 89 -7.53 5.41 32.88
N PHE A 90 -8.55 6.14 32.40
CA PHE A 90 -9.88 5.60 32.11
C PHE A 90 -10.05 5.21 30.65
N ALA A 91 -9.06 5.52 29.80
CA ALA A 91 -9.11 5.21 28.39
C ALA A 91 -9.05 3.69 28.15
N ARG A 92 -9.82 3.24 27.17
CA ARG A 92 -9.87 1.83 26.76
C ARG A 92 -9.24 1.68 25.39
N THR A 93 -8.43 0.64 25.25
CA THR A 93 -7.86 0.25 23.96
C THR A 93 -8.72 -0.81 23.30
N THR A 94 -9.09 -0.59 22.05
CA THR A 94 -9.75 -1.55 21.17
C THR A 94 -8.85 -1.85 19.97
N ILE A 95 -8.97 -3.07 19.42
CA ILE A 95 -8.28 -3.48 18.20
C ILE A 95 -9.29 -4.21 17.32
N GLY A 96 -9.44 -3.82 16.06
CA GLY A 96 -10.39 -4.45 15.16
C GLY A 96 -10.52 -3.74 13.82
N GLU A 97 -11.50 -4.17 13.02
CA GLU A 97 -11.92 -3.45 11.81
C GLU A 97 -12.39 -2.05 12.22
N ASP A 98 -11.93 -1.04 11.49
CA ASP A 98 -12.21 0.36 11.75
C ASP A 98 -12.55 1.13 10.47
N GLY A 99 -13.44 0.52 9.68
CA GLY A 99 -14.02 1.16 8.50
C GLY A 99 -13.24 0.92 7.21
N ASP A 100 -13.38 1.88 6.30
CA ASP A 100 -12.97 1.74 4.90
C ASP A 100 -12.03 2.87 4.48
N VAL A 101 -11.05 2.56 3.62
CA VAL A 101 -10.13 3.52 3.04
C VAL A 101 -10.45 3.75 1.57
N THR A 102 -10.36 5.00 1.13
CA THR A 102 -10.34 5.38 -0.30
C THR A 102 -9.11 6.23 -0.57
N LEU A 103 -8.21 5.74 -1.43
CA LEU A 103 -7.00 6.46 -1.84
C LEU A 103 -7.07 6.85 -3.31
N ASN A 104 -6.47 7.98 -3.62
CA ASN A 104 -6.32 8.49 -4.97
C ASN A 104 -4.83 8.71 -5.26
N VAL A 105 -4.34 8.05 -6.30
CA VAL A 105 -3.03 8.31 -6.89
C VAL A 105 -3.26 9.13 -8.14
N GLN A 106 -2.76 10.37 -8.15
CA GLN A 106 -2.97 11.30 -9.25
C GLN A 106 -1.68 12.00 -9.63
N LYS A 107 -1.48 12.18 -10.94
CA LYS A 107 -0.42 12.99 -11.50
C LYS A 107 -0.71 14.46 -11.21
N ASP A 108 0.26 15.14 -10.61
CA ASP A 108 0.23 16.58 -10.38
C ASP A 108 0.87 17.35 -11.55
N SER A 109 0.79 18.67 -11.49
CA SER A 109 1.27 19.63 -12.49
C SER A 109 2.77 19.53 -12.81
N SER A 110 3.56 18.83 -11.99
CA SER A 110 5.02 18.69 -12.14
C SER A 110 5.45 17.30 -12.64
N ASP A 111 4.58 16.57 -13.34
CA ASP A 111 4.77 15.17 -13.77
C ASP A 111 4.99 14.15 -12.64
N LYS A 112 4.89 14.58 -11.39
CA LYS A 112 5.02 13.76 -10.18
C LYS A 112 3.66 13.22 -9.75
N PHE A 113 3.63 12.01 -9.22
CA PHE A 113 2.42 11.47 -8.62
C PHE A 113 2.30 11.87 -7.15
N LYS A 114 1.07 12.15 -6.72
CA LYS A 114 0.70 12.37 -5.33
C LYS A 114 -0.33 11.35 -4.89
N MET A 115 -0.27 10.98 -3.62
CA MET A 115 -1.30 10.20 -2.94
C MET A 115 -2.12 11.13 -2.05
N SER A 116 -3.43 10.99 -2.11
CA SER A 116 -4.40 11.57 -1.17
C SER A 116 -5.53 10.58 -0.94
N GLY A 117 -6.51 10.91 -0.11
CA GLY A 117 -7.58 9.99 0.22
C GLY A 117 -8.27 10.30 1.52
N THR A 118 -9.12 9.37 1.94
CA THR A 118 -9.86 9.41 3.20
C THR A 118 -9.93 8.02 3.82
N ILE A 119 -10.05 7.97 5.15
CA ILE A 119 -10.59 6.82 5.87
C ILE A 119 -11.91 7.26 6.49
N ASP A 120 -12.94 6.46 6.30
CA ASP A 120 -14.21 6.59 7.01
C ASP A 120 -14.17 5.67 8.24
N SER A 121 -13.53 6.12 9.32
CA SER A 121 -13.34 5.34 10.53
C SER A 121 -14.63 5.22 11.32
N THR A 122 -14.84 4.04 11.91
CA THR A 122 -15.98 3.80 12.79
C THR A 122 -15.79 4.39 14.17
N THR A 123 -14.54 4.54 14.61
CA THR A 123 -14.17 4.96 15.96
C THR A 123 -13.81 6.43 16.07
N VAL A 124 -13.16 7.01 15.05
CA VAL A 124 -12.66 8.41 15.09
C VAL A 124 -13.20 9.29 13.98
N GLY A 125 -14.17 8.81 13.20
CA GLY A 125 -14.80 9.58 12.12
C GLY A 125 -13.96 9.65 10.85
N THR A 126 -14.07 10.74 10.09
CA THR A 126 -13.34 10.85 8.81
C THR A 126 -11.92 11.32 9.03
N ILE A 127 -10.95 10.55 8.54
CA ILE A 127 -9.52 10.93 8.51
C ILE A 127 -9.16 11.32 7.08
N SER A 128 -8.64 12.53 6.89
CA SER A 128 -8.28 13.05 5.57
C SER A 128 -6.77 12.98 5.31
N PHE A 129 -6.38 12.44 4.16
CA PHE A 129 -4.97 12.33 3.77
C PHE A 129 -4.61 13.55 2.94
N VAL A 130 -3.71 14.38 3.48
CA VAL A 130 -3.19 15.53 2.74
C VAL A 130 -2.32 15.04 1.58
N PRO A 131 -2.48 15.60 0.37
CA PRO A 131 -1.71 15.19 -0.81
C PRO A 131 -0.21 15.19 -0.55
N LYS A 132 0.44 14.02 -0.70
CA LYS A 132 1.88 13.86 -0.53
C LYS A 132 2.49 13.23 -1.78
N GLU A 133 3.67 13.71 -2.17
CA GLU A 133 4.44 13.16 -3.29
C GLU A 133 4.78 11.68 -3.06
N ILE A 134 4.59 10.88 -4.10
CA ILE A 134 5.03 9.49 -4.16
C ILE A 134 6.45 9.48 -4.73
N ILE A 135 7.39 8.98 -3.94
CA ILE A 135 8.78 8.81 -4.35
C ILE A 135 8.97 7.32 -4.62
N LYS A 136 9.42 6.96 -5.83
CA LYS A 136 9.40 5.57 -6.31
C LYS A 136 7.97 5.03 -6.32
N ASN A 137 7.64 4.13 -5.42
CA ASN A 137 6.30 3.58 -5.18
C ASN A 137 5.83 3.82 -3.73
N LYS A 138 6.42 4.78 -3.01
CA LYS A 138 6.22 4.96 -1.57
C LYS A 138 5.84 6.39 -1.21
N VAL A 139 5.03 6.50 -0.16
CA VAL A 139 4.79 7.73 0.58
C VAL A 139 5.33 7.54 1.99
N ASN A 140 6.20 8.44 2.44
CA ASN A 140 6.77 8.43 3.78
C ASN A 140 6.40 9.74 4.49
N GLY A 141 5.75 9.64 5.65
CA GLY A 141 5.39 10.79 6.48
C GLY A 141 4.51 11.81 5.75
N GLY A 142 3.46 11.35 5.08
CA GLY A 142 2.37 12.24 4.66
C GLY A 142 1.55 12.66 5.87
N HIS A 143 0.88 13.81 5.81
CA HIS A 143 0.05 14.30 6.91
C HIS A 143 -1.37 13.74 6.81
N VAL A 144 -1.96 13.38 7.95
CA VAL A 144 -3.40 13.12 8.09
C VAL A 144 -4.03 14.07 9.08
N ASP A 145 -5.28 14.42 8.80
CA ASP A 145 -6.15 15.26 9.62
C ASP A 145 -7.32 14.42 10.13
N PHE A 146 -7.56 14.42 11.44
CA PHE A 146 -8.66 13.71 12.11
C PHE A 146 -9.84 14.64 12.46
N GLY A 147 -9.76 15.94 12.15
CA GLY A 147 -10.69 16.98 12.60
C GLY A 147 -10.27 17.63 13.93
N ASP A 148 -10.85 18.80 14.23
CA ASP A 148 -10.76 19.56 15.50
C ASP A 148 -9.40 19.39 16.23
N GLU A 149 -8.30 19.73 15.55
CA GLU A 149 -6.93 19.80 16.10
C GLU A 149 -6.18 18.46 16.25
N ALA A 150 -6.82 17.32 15.96
CA ALA A 150 -6.12 16.04 15.91
C ALA A 150 -5.43 15.82 14.55
N SER A 151 -4.12 15.57 14.59
CA SER A 151 -3.33 15.31 13.38
C SER A 151 -2.42 14.10 13.53
N GLY A 152 -1.89 13.64 12.41
CA GLY A 152 -1.01 12.48 12.40
C GLY A 152 -0.19 12.36 11.13
N SER A 153 0.35 11.17 10.94
CA SER A 153 1.09 10.83 9.73
C SER A 153 0.61 9.54 9.10
N TYR A 154 0.77 9.45 7.78
CA TYR A 154 0.61 8.22 7.03
C TYR A 154 1.86 7.85 6.24
N SER A 155 2.00 6.57 5.99
CA SER A 155 2.99 6.02 5.06
C SER A 155 2.37 4.86 4.30
N ALA A 156 2.73 4.71 3.03
CA ALA A 156 2.13 3.71 2.16
C ALA A 156 3.13 3.23 1.11
N THR A 157 3.00 1.96 0.71
CA THR A 157 3.74 1.36 -0.39
C THR A 157 2.76 0.81 -1.42
N ILE A 158 2.97 1.18 -2.67
CA ILE A 158 2.23 0.67 -3.83
C ILE A 158 2.97 -0.57 -4.34
N SER A 159 2.26 -1.64 -4.68
CA SER A 159 2.84 -2.85 -5.26
C SER A 159 3.56 -2.55 -6.57
N LYS A 160 4.48 -3.42 -6.99
CA LYS A 160 5.31 -3.22 -8.18
C LYS A 160 4.49 -3.04 -9.45
N ASP A 161 3.39 -3.78 -9.56
CA ASP A 161 2.42 -3.76 -10.65
C ASP A 161 1.33 -2.68 -10.49
N GLY A 162 1.34 -1.96 -9.36
CA GLY A 162 0.41 -0.87 -9.10
C GLY A 162 -1.04 -1.32 -8.88
N SER A 163 -1.27 -2.58 -8.50
CA SER A 163 -2.59 -3.13 -8.20
C SER A 163 -3.01 -2.86 -6.75
N ASP A 164 -2.06 -2.89 -5.81
CA ASP A 164 -2.34 -2.86 -4.39
C ASP A 164 -1.56 -1.75 -3.68
N ILE A 165 -2.11 -1.29 -2.56
CA ILE A 165 -1.45 -0.40 -1.62
C ILE A 165 -1.55 -1.02 -0.23
N VAL A 166 -0.44 -1.01 0.51
CA VAL A 166 -0.44 -1.28 1.95
C VAL A 166 0.05 -0.03 2.64
N GLY A 167 -0.64 0.41 3.69
CA GLY A 167 -0.24 1.59 4.42
C GLY A 167 -0.57 1.57 5.90
N ARG A 168 -0.09 2.61 6.57
CA ARG A 168 -0.21 2.85 8.00
C ARG A 168 -0.60 4.30 8.24
N VAL A 169 -1.46 4.53 9.22
CA VAL A 169 -1.79 5.84 9.78
C VAL A 169 -1.45 5.82 11.27
N ASN A 170 -0.84 6.89 11.78
CA ASN A 170 -0.66 7.10 13.21
C ASN A 170 -1.11 8.49 13.60
N TYR A 171 -1.88 8.59 14.67
CA TYR A 171 -2.06 9.83 15.41
C TYR A 171 -0.72 10.26 16.04
N ILE A 172 -0.46 11.56 16.04
CA ILE A 172 0.71 12.16 16.68
C ILE A 172 0.19 13.08 17.78
N PHE A 173 0.43 12.67 19.02
CA PHE A 173 0.10 13.50 20.17
C PHE A 173 0.99 14.73 20.21
N ASP A 174 0.37 15.90 20.33
CA ASP A 174 1.05 17.16 20.55
C ASP A 174 1.10 17.44 22.07
N PRO A 175 2.27 17.32 22.72
CA PRO A 175 2.38 17.52 24.16
C PRO A 175 2.23 18.99 24.59
N ASP A 176 2.38 19.93 23.66
CA ASP A 176 2.37 21.36 23.92
C ASP A 176 0.95 21.95 23.92
N SER A 177 -0.05 21.23 23.38
CA SER A 177 -1.45 21.66 23.32
C SER A 177 -2.11 21.79 24.71
N GLY A 178 -1.61 21.05 25.70
CA GLY A 178 -2.21 20.97 27.05
C GLY A 178 -3.61 20.34 27.10
N MET A 179 -4.12 19.82 25.98
CA MET A 179 -5.46 19.23 25.84
C MET A 179 -5.41 17.99 24.94
N TYR A 180 -6.10 16.92 25.32
CA TYR A 180 -6.33 15.79 24.42
C TYR A 180 -7.42 16.18 23.42
N PRO A 181 -7.21 15.97 22.11
CA PRO A 181 -8.24 16.28 21.13
C PRO A 181 -9.42 15.32 21.30
N THR A 182 -10.58 15.77 20.86
CA THR A 182 -11.79 14.94 20.84
C THR A 182 -12.15 14.55 19.43
N VAL A 183 -12.62 13.32 19.26
CA VAL A 183 -13.08 12.78 17.98
C VAL A 183 -14.52 12.30 18.11
N ALA A 184 -15.27 12.38 17.02
CA ALA A 184 -16.62 11.86 16.94
C ALA A 184 -16.62 10.55 16.14
N GLY A 185 -16.98 9.45 16.81
CA GLY A 185 -17.19 8.17 16.14
C GLY A 185 -18.43 8.18 15.26
N LYS A 186 -18.71 7.05 14.60
CA LYS A 186 -19.90 6.92 13.72
C LYS A 186 -21.22 7.03 14.49
N ASP A 187 -21.21 6.76 15.78
CA ASP A 187 -22.32 6.96 16.72
C ASP A 187 -22.54 8.42 17.12
N GLY A 188 -21.63 9.33 16.73
CA GLY A 188 -21.67 10.75 17.09
C GLY A 188 -21.25 11.04 18.53
N GLU A 189 -20.83 10.02 19.29
CA GLU A 189 -20.33 10.22 20.66
C GLU A 189 -18.93 10.86 20.59
N ILE A 190 -18.77 11.98 21.29
CA ILE A 190 -17.49 12.70 21.38
C ILE A 190 -16.64 12.04 22.47
N LYS A 191 -15.44 11.60 22.10
CA LYS A 191 -14.48 10.94 23.00
C LYS A 191 -13.10 11.56 22.86
N TYR A 192 -12.33 11.55 23.95
CA TYR A 192 -10.94 11.96 23.97
C TYR A 192 -10.06 10.91 23.28
N LEU A 193 -9.24 11.33 22.34
CA LEU A 193 -8.29 10.50 21.61
C LEU A 193 -6.92 10.53 22.28
N PHE A 194 -6.43 9.35 22.67
CA PHE A 194 -5.10 9.18 23.28
C PHE A 194 -4.12 8.48 22.35
N ASP A 195 -4.59 7.54 21.55
CA ASP A 195 -3.76 6.79 20.61
C ASP A 195 -4.61 6.29 19.44
N TYR A 196 -4.02 6.30 18.25
CA TYR A 196 -4.62 5.72 17.05
C TYR A 196 -3.50 5.24 16.14
N GLU A 197 -3.48 3.95 15.88
CA GLU A 197 -2.61 3.33 14.88
C GLU A 197 -3.48 2.43 14.00
N ALA A 198 -3.54 2.73 12.71
CA ALA A 198 -4.28 1.95 11.75
C ALA A 198 -3.39 1.43 10.64
N PHE A 199 -3.73 0.25 10.15
CA PHE A 199 -3.17 -0.32 8.94
C PHE A 199 -4.30 -0.57 7.94
N PHE A 200 -3.96 -0.53 6.66
CA PHE A 200 -4.91 -0.79 5.59
C PHE A 200 -4.21 -1.49 4.43
N ASP A 201 -4.98 -2.31 3.71
CA ASP A 201 -4.70 -2.67 2.33
C ASP A 201 -5.80 -2.10 1.44
N ALA A 202 -5.43 -1.70 0.22
CA ALA A 202 -6.37 -1.13 -0.74
C ALA A 202 -6.05 -1.63 -2.14
N THR A 203 -7.09 -2.04 -2.86
CA THR A 203 -7.00 -2.58 -4.21
C THR A 203 -7.45 -1.55 -5.23
N LYS A 204 -6.75 -1.51 -6.36
CA LYS A 204 -7.06 -0.62 -7.49
C LYS A 204 -8.44 -0.92 -8.03
N GLN A 205 -9.25 0.13 -8.17
CA GLN A 205 -10.59 0.02 -8.72
C GLN A 205 -10.54 0.03 -10.25
N LEU A 206 -11.17 -0.97 -10.88
CA LEU A 206 -11.40 -0.97 -12.32
C LEU A 206 -12.42 0.13 -12.65
N LYS A 207 -12.14 0.89 -13.71
CA LYS A 207 -13.06 1.91 -14.24
C LYS A 207 -14.15 1.28 -15.09
#